data_AF-A0A3B0CF56-F1
#
_entry.id   AF-A0A3B0CF56-F1
#
_cell.length_a   1.000
_cell.length_b   1.000
_cell.length_c   1.000
_cell.angle_alpha   90.00
_cell.angle_beta   90.00
_cell.angle_gamma   90.00
#
_symmetry.space_group_name_H-M   'P 1'
#
loop_
_entity.id
_entity.type
_entity.pdbx_description
1 polymer ?
#
loop_
_entity_poly.entity_id
_entity_poly.type
_entity_poly.pdbx_seq_one_letter_code
_entity_poly.pdbx_strand_id
1 'polypeptide(L)'
;MSEENKDLGDKAEDAFDDAKEKANEFAEDTKEAAGDFADEAKKTANEFADGAKEAMNNVSGDNKKILAGVLAIIFGSLGVHKFILGYQKEGIILLVATIIGYATMCFVIGSFVVMATAIVGLIEGIIYLTKSDEEFYNTYQAGKKPWF
;
A
#
# COMPACT_ATOMS: atom_id res chain seq x y z
N MET A 1 -59.12 26.20 -47.24
CA MET A 1 -57.71 26.65 -47.11
C MET A 1 -57.32 26.89 -45.65
N SER A 2 -58.16 27.52 -44.80
CA SER A 2 -57.83 27.84 -43.40
C SER A 2 -58.20 26.74 -42.37
N GLU A 3 -59.22 25.91 -42.62
CA GLU A 3 -59.62 24.82 -41.70
C GLU A 3 -58.71 23.58 -41.82
N GLU A 4 -58.27 23.25 -43.03
CA GLU A 4 -57.40 22.09 -43.32
C GLU A 4 -55.98 22.25 -42.73
N ASN A 5 -55.47 23.48 -42.67
CA ASN A 5 -54.20 23.80 -42.02
C ASN A 5 -54.27 23.76 -40.48
N LYS A 6 -55.47 23.91 -39.91
CA LYS A 6 -55.68 23.81 -38.47
C LYS A 6 -55.68 22.35 -38.01
N ASP A 7 -56.43 21.49 -38.72
CA ASP A 7 -56.51 20.04 -38.46
C ASP A 7 -55.15 19.33 -38.61
N LEU A 8 -54.32 19.79 -39.56
CA LEU A 8 -52.94 19.32 -39.74
C LEU A 8 -51.98 19.79 -38.64
N GLY A 9 -52.21 20.98 -38.08
CA GLY A 9 -51.43 21.52 -36.96
C GLY A 9 -51.72 20.77 -35.67
N ASP A 10 -53.00 20.57 -35.36
CA ASP A 10 -53.44 19.87 -34.14
C ASP A 10 -52.92 18.42 -34.10
N LYS A 11 -52.99 17.68 -35.23
CA LYS A 11 -52.41 16.32 -35.34
C LYS A 11 -50.89 16.28 -35.20
N ALA A 12 -50.20 17.33 -35.64
CA ALA A 12 -48.75 17.41 -35.54
C ALA A 12 -48.32 17.69 -34.10
N GLU A 13 -49.06 18.52 -33.36
CA GLU A 13 -48.83 18.76 -31.93
C GLU A 13 -49.10 17.50 -31.10
N ASP A 14 -50.22 16.82 -31.31
CA ASP A 14 -50.56 15.58 -30.58
C ASP A 14 -49.49 14.49 -30.78
N ALA A 15 -49.02 14.31 -32.02
CA ALA A 15 -47.96 13.33 -32.31
C ALA A 15 -46.61 13.71 -31.69
N PHE A 16 -46.35 15.00 -31.52
CA PHE A 16 -45.11 15.50 -30.92
C PHE A 16 -45.14 15.37 -29.39
N ASP A 17 -46.29 15.62 -28.77
CA ASP A 17 -46.49 15.43 -27.33
C ASP A 17 -46.44 13.96 -26.93
N ASP A 18 -47.06 13.05 -27.69
CA ASP A 18 -46.97 11.60 -27.48
C ASP A 18 -45.51 11.09 -27.58
N ALA A 19 -44.75 11.62 -28.55
CA ALA A 19 -43.35 11.27 -28.73
C ALA A 19 -42.49 11.77 -27.56
N LYS A 20 -42.80 12.96 -27.04
CA LYS A 20 -42.10 13.57 -25.91
C LYS A 20 -42.39 12.85 -24.59
N GLU A 21 -43.63 12.42 -24.39
CA GLU A 21 -44.03 11.66 -23.21
C GLU A 21 -43.31 10.30 -23.15
N LYS A 22 -43.31 9.54 -24.25
CA LYS A 22 -42.56 8.27 -24.33
C LYS A 22 -41.06 8.43 -24.16
N ALA A 23 -40.50 9.54 -24.64
CA ALA A 23 -39.08 9.83 -24.46
C ALA A 23 -38.75 10.12 -22.98
N ASN A 24 -39.64 10.81 -22.26
CA ASN A 24 -39.47 11.08 -20.84
C ASN A 24 -39.61 9.81 -19.99
N GLU A 25 -40.59 8.96 -20.31
CA GLU A 25 -40.82 7.69 -19.60
C GLU A 25 -39.61 6.75 -19.76
N PHE A 26 -39.10 6.62 -21.00
CA PHE A 26 -37.88 5.85 -21.27
C PHE A 26 -36.63 6.43 -20.59
N ALA A 27 -36.55 7.76 -20.47
CA ALA A 27 -35.45 8.43 -19.80
C ALA A 27 -35.48 8.26 -18.28
N GLU A 28 -36.67 8.24 -17.65
CA GLU A 28 -36.81 7.95 -16.22
C GLU A 28 -36.43 6.50 -15.89
N ASP A 29 -36.97 5.52 -16.61
CA ASP A 29 -36.63 4.10 -16.42
C ASP A 29 -35.14 3.81 -16.63
N THR A 30 -34.53 4.46 -17.62
CA THR A 30 -33.08 4.34 -17.88
C THR A 30 -32.27 4.98 -16.76
N LYS A 31 -32.74 6.07 -16.16
CA LYS A 31 -32.03 6.79 -15.11
C LYS A 31 -32.07 6.04 -13.78
N GLU A 32 -33.19 5.39 -13.46
CA GLU A 32 -33.33 4.55 -12.28
C GLU A 32 -32.47 3.29 -12.40
N ALA A 33 -32.58 2.56 -13.52
CA ALA A 33 -31.77 1.36 -13.77
C ALA A 33 -30.25 1.67 -13.88
N ALA A 34 -29.88 2.82 -14.44
CA ALA A 34 -28.48 3.25 -14.50
C ALA A 34 -27.94 3.69 -13.13
N GLY A 35 -28.80 4.25 -12.27
CA GLY A 35 -28.44 4.63 -10.90
C GLY A 35 -28.07 3.40 -10.07
N ASP A 36 -28.94 2.39 -10.06
CA ASP A 36 -28.72 1.16 -9.32
C ASP A 36 -27.49 0.39 -9.82
N PHE A 37 -27.32 0.30 -11.14
CA PHE A 37 -26.13 -0.32 -11.73
C PHE A 37 -24.84 0.46 -11.42
N ALA A 38 -24.89 1.79 -11.43
CA ALA A 38 -23.73 2.62 -11.11
C ALA A 38 -23.34 2.50 -9.63
N ASP A 39 -24.32 2.45 -8.72
CA ASP A 39 -24.07 2.28 -7.29
C ASP A 39 -23.52 0.87 -6.99
N GLU A 40 -24.00 -0.16 -7.67
CA GLU A 40 -23.49 -1.53 -7.52
C GLU A 40 -22.09 -1.69 -8.12
N ALA A 41 -21.82 -1.08 -9.27
CA ALA A 41 -20.48 -1.05 -9.87
C ALA A 41 -19.49 -0.27 -8.98
N LYS A 42 -19.92 0.86 -8.40
CA LYS A 42 -19.12 1.66 -7.49
C LYS A 42 -18.84 0.92 -6.18
N LYS A 43 -19.82 0.19 -5.65
CA LYS A 43 -19.65 -0.67 -4.47
C LYS A 43 -18.67 -1.81 -4.74
N THR A 44 -18.82 -2.50 -5.87
CA THR A 44 -17.91 -3.59 -6.28
C THR A 44 -16.49 -3.08 -6.50
N ALA A 45 -16.34 -1.91 -7.13
CA ALA A 45 -15.02 -1.29 -7.33
C ALA A 45 -14.37 -0.87 -6.01
N ASN A 46 -15.14 -0.36 -5.05
CA ASN A 46 -14.63 -0.05 -3.72
C ASN A 46 -14.21 -1.31 -2.97
N GLU A 47 -15.03 -2.37 -2.98
CA GLU A 47 -14.67 -3.66 -2.35
C GLU A 47 -13.43 -4.29 -2.98
N PHE A 48 -13.29 -4.22 -4.31
CA PHE A 48 -12.09 -4.69 -5.01
C PHE A 48 -10.86 -3.82 -4.68
N ALA A 49 -11.02 -2.50 -4.64
CA ALA A 49 -9.94 -1.57 -4.31
C ALA A 49 -9.47 -1.77 -2.87
N ASP A 50 -10.38 -1.97 -1.92
CA ASP A 50 -10.06 -2.24 -0.52
C ASP A 50 -9.37 -3.60 -0.38
N GLY A 51 -9.86 -4.66 -1.03
CA GLY A 51 -9.19 -5.97 -1.04
C GLY A 51 -7.81 -5.95 -1.70
N ALA A 52 -7.66 -5.22 -2.80
CA ALA A 52 -6.37 -5.04 -3.48
C ALA A 52 -5.41 -4.21 -2.62
N LYS A 53 -5.91 -3.19 -1.91
CA LYS A 53 -5.13 -2.36 -0.99
C LYS A 53 -4.71 -3.15 0.23
N GLU A 54 -5.57 -4.01 0.77
CA GLU A 54 -5.25 -4.91 1.88
C GLU A 54 -4.21 -5.96 1.48
N ALA A 55 -4.36 -6.60 0.31
CA ALA A 55 -3.37 -7.52 -0.23
C ALA A 55 -2.03 -6.82 -0.51
N MET A 56 -2.06 -5.62 -1.10
CA MET A 56 -0.87 -4.81 -1.33
C MET A 56 -0.24 -4.30 -0.04
N ASN A 57 -1.01 -4.00 1.02
CA ASN A 57 -0.46 -3.64 2.33
C ASN A 57 0.24 -4.83 2.99
N ASN A 58 -0.32 -6.04 2.85
CA ASN A 58 0.31 -7.28 3.29
C ASN A 58 1.61 -7.59 2.50
N VAL A 59 1.68 -7.19 1.24
CA VAL A 59 2.84 -7.47 0.35
C VAL A 59 3.88 -6.33 0.33
N SER A 60 3.48 -5.07 0.49
CA SER A 60 4.31 -3.89 0.18
C SER A 60 4.49 -2.88 1.33
N GLY A 61 3.67 -2.89 2.37
CA GLY A 61 3.43 -1.66 3.16
C GLY A 61 4.01 -1.61 4.56
N ASP A 62 3.41 -2.34 5.49
CA ASP A 62 3.57 -2.02 6.92
C ASP A 62 4.45 -3.00 7.68
N ASN A 63 4.68 -4.21 7.18
CA ASN A 63 5.55 -5.19 7.84
C ASN A 63 6.89 -5.38 7.13
N LYS A 64 7.71 -4.34 7.19
CA LYS A 64 9.16 -4.44 6.96
C LYS A 64 9.84 -5.44 7.91
N LYS A 65 9.12 -6.00 8.87
CA LYS A 65 9.55 -6.97 9.88
C LYS A 65 10.27 -8.18 9.29
N ILE A 66 9.62 -8.91 8.38
CA ILE A 66 10.20 -10.13 7.82
C ILE A 66 11.44 -9.79 6.99
N LEU A 67 11.35 -8.75 6.15
CA LEU A 67 12.46 -8.29 5.33
C LEU A 67 13.66 -7.84 6.19
N ALA A 68 13.42 -7.01 7.19
CA ALA A 68 14.45 -6.53 8.11
C ALA A 68 15.04 -7.68 8.95
N GLY A 69 14.21 -8.61 9.41
CA GLY A 69 14.64 -9.76 10.20
C GLY A 69 15.51 -10.75 9.42
N VAL A 70 15.09 -11.13 8.21
CA VAL A 70 15.87 -12.02 7.33
C VAL A 70 17.18 -11.37 6.90
N LEU A 71 17.15 -10.08 6.53
CA LEU A 71 18.36 -9.38 6.13
C LEU A 71 19.30 -9.12 7.30
N ALA A 72 18.80 -9.00 8.52
CA ALA A 72 19.62 -8.93 9.73
C ALA A 72 20.33 -10.27 10.01
N ILE A 73 19.71 -11.41 9.69
CA ILE A 73 20.36 -12.72 9.86
C ILE A 73 21.46 -12.93 8.82
N ILE A 74 21.18 -12.63 7.55
CA ILE A 74 22.11 -12.92 6.43
C ILE A 74 23.18 -11.83 6.29
N PHE A 75 22.79 -10.57 6.42
CA PHE A 75 23.62 -9.39 6.17
C PHE A 75 23.67 -8.42 7.36
N GLY A 76 23.40 -8.91 8.58
CA GLY A 76 23.34 -8.06 9.77
C GLY A 76 24.67 -7.41 10.16
N SER A 77 25.79 -8.09 9.91
CA SER A 77 27.12 -7.49 10.09
C SER A 77 27.31 -6.26 9.21
N LEU A 78 26.71 -6.22 8.02
CA LEU A 78 26.79 -5.06 7.12
C LEU A 78 25.82 -3.93 7.51
N GLY A 79 24.87 -4.18 8.42
CA GLY A 79 23.85 -3.21 8.82
C GLY A 79 22.74 -2.98 7.79
N VAL A 80 22.56 -3.87 6.82
CA VAL A 80 21.57 -3.69 5.72
C VAL A 80 20.14 -3.57 6.25
N HIS A 81 19.81 -4.34 7.28
CA HIS A 81 18.50 -4.33 7.93
C HIS A 81 18.13 -2.97 8.54
N LYS A 82 19.12 -2.15 8.93
CA LYS A 82 18.92 -0.79 9.46
C LYS A 82 18.45 0.18 8.38
N PHE A 83 19.02 0.09 7.19
CA PHE A 83 18.69 0.99 6.07
C PHE A 83 17.22 0.87 5.66
N ILE A 84 16.66 -0.34 5.73
CA ILE A 84 15.26 -0.62 5.36
C ILE A 84 14.25 0.04 6.30
N LEU A 85 14.62 0.12 7.58
CA LEU A 85 13.82 0.80 8.61
C LEU A 85 14.03 2.33 8.60
N GLY A 86 14.94 2.83 7.75
CA GLY A 86 15.28 4.24 7.62
C GLY A 86 16.34 4.71 8.61
N TYR A 87 17.04 3.79 9.29
CA TYR A 87 18.14 4.08 10.22
C TYR A 87 19.47 4.21 9.49
N GLN A 88 19.58 5.26 8.65
CA GLN A 88 20.75 5.47 7.79
C GLN A 88 22.04 5.66 8.61
N LYS A 89 21.96 6.34 9.76
CA LYS A 89 23.14 6.60 10.60
C LYS A 89 23.65 5.31 11.23
N GLU A 90 22.76 4.52 11.78
CA GLU A 90 23.04 3.26 12.46
C GLU A 90 23.57 2.20 11.48
N GLY A 91 22.97 2.12 10.29
CA GLY A 91 23.45 1.26 9.21
C GLY A 91 24.88 1.61 8.80
N ILE A 92 25.20 2.92 8.66
CA ILE A 92 26.57 3.37 8.36
C ILE A 92 27.53 3.04 9.51
N ILE A 93 27.10 3.21 10.76
CA ILE A 93 27.94 2.87 11.93
C ILE A 93 28.31 1.38 11.91
N LEU A 94 27.34 0.49 11.67
CA LEU A 94 27.60 -0.96 11.55
C LEU A 94 28.54 -1.25 10.39
N LEU A 95 28.27 -0.69 9.21
CA LEU A 95 29.09 -0.88 8.03
C LEU A 95 30.55 -0.45 8.26
N VAL A 96 30.77 0.74 8.82
CA VAL A 96 32.10 1.27 9.12
C VAL A 96 32.79 0.45 10.21
N ALA A 97 32.07 0.06 11.26
CA ALA A 97 32.61 -0.79 12.32
C ALA A 97 33.07 -2.15 11.77
N THR A 98 32.30 -2.74 10.86
CA THR A 98 32.66 -4.00 10.21
C THR A 98 33.85 -3.83 9.26
N ILE A 99 33.91 -2.75 8.47
CA ILE A 99 35.08 -2.45 7.62
C ILE A 99 36.35 -2.27 8.47
N ILE A 100 36.28 -1.49 9.57
CA ILE A 100 37.41 -1.29 10.49
C ILE A 100 37.77 -2.62 11.17
N GLY A 101 36.79 -3.42 11.58
CA GLY A 101 37.00 -4.74 12.16
C GLY A 101 37.75 -5.66 11.21
N TYR A 102 37.38 -5.69 9.93
CA TYR A 102 38.10 -6.43 8.90
C TYR A 102 39.50 -5.87 8.65
N ALA A 103 39.66 -4.54 8.57
CA ALA A 103 40.95 -3.90 8.37
C ALA A 103 41.94 -4.15 9.54
N THR A 104 41.41 -4.26 10.76
CA THR A 104 42.18 -4.53 11.97
C THR A 104 42.18 -6.01 12.36
N MET A 105 41.69 -6.92 11.49
CA MET A 105 41.53 -8.35 11.78
C MET A 105 42.85 -9.07 12.06
N CYS A 106 43.98 -8.55 11.56
CA CYS A 106 45.33 -9.04 11.91
C CYS A 106 45.66 -8.85 13.40
N PHE A 107 44.98 -7.93 14.07
CA PHE A 107 45.02 -7.77 15.51
C PHE A 107 43.85 -8.51 16.14
N VAL A 108 44.09 -9.12 17.31
CA VAL A 108 43.05 -9.80 18.11
C VAL A 108 41.81 -8.92 18.29
N ILE A 109 42.00 -7.60 18.41
CA ILE A 109 40.95 -6.60 18.57
C ILE A 109 39.96 -6.57 17.39
N GLY A 110 40.44 -6.68 16.14
CA GLY A 110 39.56 -6.65 14.96
C GLY A 110 38.63 -7.86 14.89
N SER A 111 39.11 -9.03 15.33
CA SER A 111 38.28 -10.25 15.41
C SER A 111 37.10 -10.07 16.39
N PHE A 112 37.32 -9.43 17.53
CA PHE A 112 36.25 -9.11 18.48
C PHE A 112 35.22 -8.14 17.90
N VAL A 113 35.67 -7.13 17.13
CA VAL A 113 34.76 -6.16 16.50
C VAL A 113 33.88 -6.83 15.45
N VAL A 114 34.45 -7.63 14.55
CA VAL A 114 33.68 -8.36 13.53
C VAL A 114 32.67 -9.30 14.19
N MET A 115 33.09 -10.05 15.22
CA MET A 115 32.21 -10.95 15.96
C MET A 115 31.08 -10.19 16.67
N ALA A 116 31.36 -9.04 17.28
CA ALA A 116 30.35 -8.19 17.91
C ALA A 116 29.32 -7.69 16.89
N THR A 117 29.74 -7.18 15.73
CA THR A 117 28.82 -6.70 14.68
C THR A 117 27.93 -7.82 14.12
N ALA A 118 28.46 -9.03 13.97
CA ALA A 118 27.69 -10.19 13.54
C ALA A 118 26.65 -10.61 14.60
N ILE A 119 27.01 -10.62 15.88
CA ILE A 119 26.11 -10.94 16.98
C ILE A 119 24.98 -9.92 17.08
N VAL A 120 25.29 -8.62 16.96
CA VAL A 120 24.28 -7.55 16.96
C VAL A 120 23.26 -7.78 15.85
N GLY A 121 23.73 -8.01 14.61
CA GLY A 121 22.85 -8.31 13.48
C GLY A 121 21.98 -9.54 13.70
N LEU A 122 22.55 -10.63 14.22
CA LEU A 122 21.82 -11.86 14.51
C LEU A 122 20.73 -11.66 15.57
N ILE A 123 21.08 -11.02 16.70
CA ILE A 123 20.13 -10.75 17.79
C ILE A 123 18.98 -9.88 17.29
N GLU A 124 19.28 -8.81 16.53
CA GLU A 124 18.24 -7.95 15.96
C GLU A 124 17.37 -8.69 14.95
N GLY A 125 17.95 -9.56 14.12
CA GLY A 125 17.18 -10.38 13.20
C GLY A 125 16.21 -11.31 13.91
N ILE A 126 16.65 -11.94 14.99
CA ILE A 126 15.77 -12.76 15.83
C ILE A 126 14.68 -11.89 16.48
N ILE A 127 15.03 -10.76 17.10
CA ILE A 127 14.06 -9.86 17.75
C ILE A 127 12.99 -9.37 16.76
N TYR A 128 13.39 -9.02 15.53
CA TYR A 128 12.44 -8.57 14.51
C TYR A 128 11.49 -9.70 14.12
N LEU A 129 12.00 -10.92 13.93
CA LEU A 129 11.16 -12.06 13.55
C LEU A 129 10.29 -12.58 14.70
N THR A 130 10.70 -12.42 15.95
CA THR A 130 9.95 -12.91 17.13
C THR A 130 8.93 -11.91 17.66
N LYS A 131 8.96 -10.64 17.23
CA LYS A 131 7.96 -9.63 17.58
C LYS A 131 6.67 -9.77 16.78
N SER A 132 5.55 -9.40 17.41
CA SER A 132 4.30 -9.19 16.69
C SER A 132 4.44 -8.00 15.72
N ASP A 133 3.66 -8.02 14.65
CA ASP A 133 3.70 -6.98 13.62
C ASP A 133 3.41 -5.58 14.18
N GLU A 134 2.41 -5.48 15.06
CA GLU A 134 2.03 -4.24 15.72
C GLU A 134 3.14 -3.72 16.65
N GLU A 135 3.75 -4.59 17.46
CA GLU A 135 4.87 -4.19 18.33
C GLU A 135 6.09 -3.76 17.50
N PHE A 136 6.37 -4.46 16.42
CA PHE A 136 7.47 -4.13 15.52
C PHE A 136 7.27 -2.75 14.90
N TYR A 137 6.07 -2.48 14.37
CA TYR A 137 5.71 -1.20 13.80
C TYR A 137 5.84 -0.07 14.82
N ASN A 138 5.21 -0.23 16.00
CA ASN A 138 5.23 0.78 17.04
C ASN A 138 6.65 1.05 17.57
N THR A 139 7.50 0.02 17.68
CA THR A 139 8.85 0.16 18.22
C THR A 139 9.85 0.68 17.19
N TYR A 140 9.90 0.08 16.00
CA TYR A 140 10.98 0.29 15.02
C TYR A 140 10.58 1.11 13.79
N GLN A 141 9.29 1.32 13.54
CA GLN A 141 8.86 2.17 12.42
C GLN A 141 8.36 3.52 12.92
N ALA A 142 7.39 3.51 13.83
CA ALA A 142 6.84 4.72 14.45
C ALA A 142 7.75 5.28 15.55
N GLY A 143 8.15 4.44 16.51
CA GLY A 143 8.99 4.82 17.65
C GLY A 143 10.47 5.02 17.33
N LYS A 144 10.90 4.66 16.11
CA LYS A 144 12.27 4.84 15.60
C LYS A 144 13.37 4.38 16.57
N LYS A 145 13.19 3.25 17.26
CA LYS A 145 14.20 2.66 18.14
C LYS A 145 15.41 2.11 17.36
N PRO A 146 16.61 2.71 17.48
CA PRO A 146 17.74 2.44 16.59
C PRO A 146 18.47 1.13 16.87
N TRP A 147 18.44 0.59 18.10
CA TRP A 147 19.13 -0.65 18.50
C TRP A 147 18.22 -1.45 19.44
N PHE A 148 18.30 -2.79 19.36
CA PHE A 148 17.54 -3.79 20.16
C PHE A 148 16.35 -3.21 20.92
#